data_AF-A0AAN6VNC9-F1
#
_entry.id   AF-A0AAN6VNC9-F1
#
_cell.length_a   1.000
_cell.length_b   1.000
_cell.length_c   1.000
_cell.angle_alpha   90.00
_cell.angle_beta   90.00
_cell.angle_gamma   90.00
#
_symmetry.space_group_name_H-M   'P 1'
#
loop_
_entity.id
_entity.type
_entity.pdbx_description
1 polymer ?
#
loop_
_entity_poly.entity_id
_entity_poly.type
_entity_poly.pdbx_seq_one_letter_code
_entity_poly.pdbx_strand_id
1 'polypeptide(L)'
;MEGIRDPVQVNGPHEAGLERTIQELNSRKKQLEDALHQLRASAASPSAGLSAKDSLEIMTKAYQSLTEEEPLLPPWGSALPALLALRRAQQTMAETKEYTDSQEGSLEQIGRSTEAERANLREQQALQAALRNRVQSLREGLENREEKTEDQLAKERLAELRQQKDHWDKQTSSLMKQLDWFIGEYLGPMLAAEELGGPVVGGLMDIDPDDLSAGFSAQGKLKKAKDQPDQDKRQRRLDDIWGLQDQQGQTSKRKRDGDEASAASAEMRDLTEQLMNKLMEAGGDTSAAYVEIARESAAARFLVRSKVAVFHPKDARRLRLVDFGRDLED
;
A
#
# COMPACT_ATOMS: atom_id res chain seq x y z
N MET A 1 6.39 -40.37 42.91
CA MET A 1 5.62 -41.62 43.11
C MET A 1 4.27 -41.24 43.69
N GLU A 2 3.31 -40.89 42.83
CA GLU A 2 1.89 -40.94 43.18
C GLU A 2 1.20 -41.52 41.94
N GLY A 3 0.51 -42.64 42.16
CA GLY A 3 -0.04 -43.47 41.10
C GLY A 3 -1.18 -42.77 40.37
N ILE A 4 -1.00 -42.60 39.06
CA ILE A 4 -2.07 -42.34 38.11
C ILE A 4 -2.98 -43.56 38.18
N ARG A 5 -4.09 -43.44 38.91
CA ARG A 5 -5.14 -44.46 38.92
C ARG A 5 -5.83 -44.45 37.57
N ASP A 6 -5.74 -45.58 36.87
CA ASP A 6 -6.45 -45.84 35.62
C ASP A 6 -7.97 -45.58 35.78
N PRO A 7 -8.61 -44.79 34.89
CA PRO A 7 -10.04 -44.47 34.99
C PRO A 7 -10.96 -45.64 34.59
N VAL A 8 -10.43 -46.81 34.28
CA VAL A 8 -11.15 -47.85 33.53
C VAL A 8 -12.05 -48.74 34.42
N GLN A 9 -11.84 -48.81 35.74
CA GLN A 9 -12.60 -49.74 36.60
C GLN A 9 -13.85 -49.16 37.28
N VAL A 10 -14.12 -47.85 37.19
CA VAL A 10 -15.25 -47.20 37.88
C VAL A 10 -16.54 -47.18 37.02
N ASN A 11 -16.43 -47.42 35.71
CA ASN A 11 -17.56 -47.27 34.78
C ASN A 11 -18.57 -48.43 34.81
N GLY A 12 -18.14 -49.66 35.10
CA GLY A 12 -19.01 -50.84 35.10
C GLY A 12 -20.28 -50.75 35.98
N PRO A 13 -20.21 -50.32 37.27
CA PRO A 13 -21.40 -50.17 38.09
C PRO A 13 -22.29 -48.99 37.68
N HIS A 14 -21.70 -47.93 37.12
CA HIS A 14 -22.45 -46.77 36.61
C HIS A 14 -23.20 -47.11 35.31
N GLU A 15 -22.58 -47.80 34.37
CA GLU A 15 -23.19 -48.26 33.12
C GLU A 15 -24.36 -49.22 33.38
N ALA A 16 -24.19 -50.19 34.29
CA ALA A 16 -25.28 -51.07 34.70
C ALA A 16 -26.44 -50.30 35.37
N GLY A 17 -26.15 -49.21 36.11
CA GLY A 17 -27.17 -48.31 36.65
C GLY A 17 -27.92 -47.52 35.56
N LEU A 18 -27.22 -47.12 34.49
CA LEU A 18 -27.82 -46.43 33.35
C LEU A 18 -28.74 -47.36 32.55
N GLU A 19 -28.31 -48.57 32.26
CA GLU A 19 -29.13 -49.55 31.54
C GLU A 19 -30.43 -49.86 32.30
N ARG A 20 -30.36 -50.01 33.63
CA ARG A 20 -31.55 -50.21 34.48
C ARG A 20 -32.51 -49.03 34.42
N THR A 21 -32.01 -47.80 34.55
CA THR A 21 -32.86 -46.60 34.48
C THR A 21 -33.46 -46.40 33.09
N ILE A 22 -32.75 -46.74 32.01
CA ILE A 22 -33.27 -46.72 30.64
C ILE A 22 -34.39 -47.75 30.45
N GLN A 23 -34.21 -48.98 30.93
CA GLN A 23 -35.24 -50.01 30.85
C GLN A 23 -36.49 -49.64 31.65
N GLU A 24 -36.32 -49.07 32.85
CA GLU A 24 -37.42 -48.59 33.69
C GLU A 24 -38.19 -47.44 33.05
N LEU A 25 -37.50 -46.45 32.48
CA LEU A 25 -38.16 -45.34 31.78
C LEU A 25 -38.91 -45.82 30.53
N ASN A 26 -38.35 -46.75 29.78
CA ASN A 26 -39.00 -47.31 28.60
C ASN A 26 -40.24 -48.15 28.94
N SER A 27 -40.18 -48.95 30.02
CA SER A 27 -41.34 -49.72 30.47
C SER A 27 -42.46 -48.79 30.95
N ARG A 28 -42.11 -47.74 31.70
CA ARG A 28 -43.07 -46.76 32.20
C ARG A 28 -43.67 -45.89 31.10
N LYS A 29 -42.87 -45.50 30.10
CA LYS A 29 -43.34 -44.84 28.88
C LYS A 29 -44.39 -45.70 28.16
N LYS A 30 -44.10 -46.98 27.95
CA LYS A 30 -45.05 -47.92 27.31
C LYS A 30 -46.34 -48.05 28.11
N GLN A 31 -46.26 -48.17 29.43
CA GLN A 31 -47.45 -48.22 30.29
C GLN A 31 -48.33 -46.97 30.15
N LEU A 32 -47.72 -45.78 30.09
CA LEU A 32 -48.45 -44.53 29.89
C LEU A 32 -49.02 -44.42 28.47
N GLU A 33 -48.28 -44.84 27.45
CA GLU A 33 -48.76 -44.90 26.07
C GLU A 33 -49.94 -45.87 25.91
N ASP A 34 -49.86 -47.05 26.53
CA ASP A 34 -50.93 -48.05 26.55
C ASP A 34 -52.16 -47.51 27.30
N ALA A 35 -51.98 -46.84 28.44
CA ALA A 35 -53.07 -46.19 29.17
C ALA A 35 -53.73 -45.07 28.35
N LEU A 36 -52.93 -44.25 27.63
CA LEU A 36 -53.45 -43.25 26.70
C LEU A 36 -54.20 -43.89 25.53
N HIS A 37 -53.71 -45.01 24.99
CA HIS A 37 -54.39 -45.76 23.94
C HIS A 37 -55.70 -46.35 24.43
N GLN A 38 -55.75 -46.90 25.64
CA GLN A 38 -56.98 -47.38 26.27
C GLN A 38 -57.97 -46.24 26.52
N LEU A 39 -57.52 -45.10 27.04
CA LEU A 39 -58.35 -43.90 27.23
C LEU A 39 -58.92 -43.40 25.92
N ARG A 40 -58.11 -43.34 24.85
CA ARG A 40 -58.57 -42.95 23.50
C ARG A 40 -59.54 -43.96 22.90
N ALA A 41 -59.32 -45.25 23.12
CA ALA A 41 -60.23 -46.30 22.66
C ALA A 41 -61.56 -46.32 23.45
N SER A 42 -61.53 -45.98 24.75
CA SER A 42 -62.72 -45.84 25.58
C SER A 42 -63.46 -44.51 25.37
N ALA A 43 -62.74 -43.46 24.96
CA ALA A 43 -63.28 -42.15 24.60
C ALA A 43 -63.83 -42.18 23.18
N ALA A 44 -64.79 -43.07 22.91
CA ALA A 44 -65.52 -43.11 21.65
C ALA A 44 -66.61 -42.02 21.63
N SER A 45 -66.22 -40.75 21.49
CA SER A 45 -67.04 -39.69 20.89
C SER A 45 -66.18 -38.44 20.61
N PRO A 46 -66.21 -37.86 19.39
CA PRO A 46 -65.64 -36.53 19.17
C PRO A 46 -66.51 -35.52 19.92
N SER A 47 -65.86 -34.55 20.58
CA SER A 47 -66.48 -33.42 21.25
C SER A 47 -67.35 -32.60 20.28
N ALA A 48 -68.58 -33.04 20.06
CA ALA A 48 -69.57 -32.30 19.31
C ALA A 48 -70.15 -31.20 20.22
N GLY A 49 -69.65 -29.98 20.09
CA GLY A 49 -70.33 -28.77 20.59
C GLY A 49 -69.83 -28.15 21.89
N LEU A 50 -68.57 -28.33 22.30
CA LEU A 50 -68.03 -27.56 23.44
C LEU A 50 -67.73 -26.11 23.02
N SER A 51 -68.28 -25.14 23.75
CA SER A 51 -67.93 -23.74 23.61
C SER A 51 -66.47 -23.51 24.02
N ALA A 52 -65.79 -22.53 23.41
CA ALA A 52 -64.39 -22.22 23.74
C ALA A 52 -64.19 -21.95 25.24
N LYS A 53 -65.19 -21.38 25.92
CA LYS A 53 -65.17 -21.13 27.37
C LYS A 53 -65.19 -22.42 28.18
N ASP A 54 -66.05 -23.37 27.82
CA ASP A 54 -66.18 -24.66 28.53
C ASP A 54 -64.89 -25.50 28.38
N SER A 55 -64.25 -25.44 27.21
CA SER A 55 -62.96 -26.10 26.98
C SER A 55 -61.83 -25.53 27.85
N LEU A 56 -61.80 -24.21 28.05
CA LEU A 56 -60.83 -23.53 28.92
C LEU A 56 -61.06 -23.86 30.38
N GLU A 57 -62.32 -23.93 30.83
CA GLU A 57 -62.68 -24.33 32.20
C GLU A 57 -62.30 -25.79 32.50
N ILE A 58 -62.50 -26.70 31.54
CA ILE A 58 -62.08 -28.09 31.67
C ILE A 58 -60.55 -28.18 31.72
N MET A 59 -59.84 -27.47 30.85
CA MET A 59 -58.36 -27.44 30.86
C MET A 59 -57.82 -26.83 32.15
N THR A 60 -58.38 -25.72 32.65
CA THR A 60 -57.93 -25.10 33.90
C THR A 60 -58.14 -26.02 35.10
N LYS A 61 -59.28 -26.71 35.20
CA LYS A 61 -59.52 -27.73 36.23
C LYS A 61 -58.55 -28.91 36.11
N ALA A 62 -58.22 -29.34 34.89
CA ALA A 62 -57.24 -30.38 34.64
C ALA A 62 -55.81 -29.96 35.05
N TYR A 63 -55.41 -28.71 34.78
CA TYR A 63 -54.12 -28.18 35.22
C TYR A 63 -54.05 -27.99 36.74
N GLN A 64 -55.14 -27.55 37.37
CA GLN A 64 -55.23 -27.42 38.83
C GLN A 64 -55.12 -28.78 39.52
N SER A 65 -55.82 -29.80 39.02
CA SER A 65 -55.69 -31.17 39.55
C SER A 65 -54.29 -31.74 39.33
N LEU A 66 -53.66 -31.48 38.18
CA LEU A 66 -52.28 -31.91 37.93
C LEU A 66 -51.27 -31.24 38.87
N THR A 67 -51.51 -30.00 39.32
CA THR A 67 -50.64 -29.33 40.29
C THR A 67 -50.81 -29.86 41.73
N GLU A 68 -51.92 -30.51 42.04
CA GLU A 68 -52.19 -31.14 43.34
C GLU A 68 -51.63 -32.57 43.42
N GLU A 69 -51.39 -33.22 42.27
CA GLU A 69 -50.77 -34.54 42.20
C GLU A 69 -49.26 -34.49 42.46
N GLU A 70 -48.74 -35.52 43.13
CA GLU A 70 -47.32 -35.61 43.45
C GLU A 70 -46.49 -35.81 42.17
N PRO A 71 -45.45 -35.00 41.94
CA PRO A 71 -44.63 -35.13 40.73
C PRO A 71 -43.93 -36.47 40.69
N LEU A 72 -43.83 -37.03 39.49
CA LEU A 72 -43.09 -38.26 39.22
C LEU A 72 -41.59 -38.02 39.44
N LEU A 73 -41.11 -38.35 40.64
CA LEU A 73 -39.69 -38.29 41.00
C LEU A 73 -38.99 -39.61 40.66
N PRO A 74 -37.73 -39.58 40.20
CA PRO A 74 -36.96 -40.78 39.97
C PRO A 74 -36.67 -41.50 41.31
N PRO A 75 -36.60 -42.84 41.32
CA PRO A 75 -36.32 -43.61 42.52
C PRO A 75 -34.91 -43.36 43.06
N TRP A 76 -34.73 -43.55 44.37
CA TRP A 76 -33.46 -43.45 45.08
C TRP A 76 -32.43 -44.42 44.46
N GLY A 77 -31.30 -43.90 43.98
CA GLY A 77 -30.30 -44.68 43.24
C GLY A 77 -30.36 -44.53 41.71
N SER A 78 -31.30 -43.76 41.18
CA SER A 78 -31.32 -43.37 39.78
C SER A 78 -30.15 -42.43 39.44
N ALA A 79 -29.46 -42.70 38.32
CA ALA A 79 -28.39 -41.86 37.79
C ALA A 79 -28.90 -40.59 37.07
N LEU A 80 -30.21 -40.44 36.88
CA LEU A 80 -30.81 -39.35 36.11
C LEU A 80 -30.53 -37.94 36.66
N PRO A 81 -30.63 -37.66 37.98
CA PRO A 81 -30.32 -36.34 38.50
C PRO A 81 -28.86 -35.93 38.26
N ALA A 82 -27.93 -36.88 38.38
CA ALA A 82 -26.51 -36.65 38.13
C ALA A 82 -26.23 -36.39 36.65
N LEU A 83 -26.85 -37.15 35.74
CA LEU A 83 -26.72 -36.92 34.30
C LEU A 83 -27.36 -35.60 33.85
N LEU A 84 -28.50 -35.23 34.44
CA LEU A 84 -29.17 -33.99 34.11
C LEU A 84 -28.35 -32.79 34.61
N ALA A 85 -27.80 -32.87 35.82
CA ALA A 85 -26.86 -31.89 36.33
C ALA A 85 -25.61 -31.78 35.44
N LEU A 86 -25.02 -32.91 35.02
CA LEU A 86 -23.87 -32.92 34.13
C LEU A 86 -24.19 -32.30 32.76
N ARG A 87 -25.29 -32.71 32.14
CA ARG A 87 -25.73 -32.15 30.85
C ARG A 87 -26.00 -30.66 30.96
N ARG A 88 -26.65 -30.22 32.05
CA ARG A 88 -26.92 -28.81 32.27
C ARG A 88 -25.65 -28.02 32.49
N ALA A 89 -24.70 -28.55 33.28
CA ALA A 89 -23.39 -27.95 33.46
C ALA A 89 -22.64 -27.83 32.12
N GLN A 90 -22.58 -28.90 31.33
CA GLN A 90 -21.95 -28.86 30.00
C GLN A 90 -22.61 -27.84 29.07
N GLN A 91 -23.94 -27.78 29.06
CA GLN A 91 -24.69 -26.80 28.30
C GLN A 91 -24.35 -25.37 28.76
N THR A 92 -24.37 -25.10 30.06
CA THR A 92 -24.02 -23.77 30.58
C THR A 92 -22.57 -23.40 30.30
N MET A 93 -21.64 -24.38 30.31
CA MET A 93 -20.24 -24.16 29.94
C MET A 93 -20.09 -23.84 28.45
N ALA A 94 -20.87 -24.47 27.58
CA ALA A 94 -20.89 -24.14 26.16
C ALA A 94 -21.47 -22.74 25.92
N GLU A 95 -22.64 -22.45 26.51
CA GLU A 95 -23.31 -21.14 26.40
C GLU A 95 -22.44 -19.99 26.93
N THR A 96 -21.73 -20.20 28.06
CA THR A 96 -20.81 -19.19 28.61
C THR A 96 -19.57 -18.98 27.76
N LYS A 97 -19.03 -20.02 27.12
CA LYS A 97 -17.94 -19.87 26.16
C LYS A 97 -18.38 -19.05 24.95
N GLU A 98 -19.49 -19.43 24.32
CA GLU A 98 -20.04 -18.68 23.18
C GLU A 98 -20.33 -17.21 23.55
N TYR A 99 -20.85 -16.96 24.76
CA TYR A 99 -21.06 -15.61 25.26
C TYR A 99 -19.74 -14.85 25.45
N THR A 100 -18.72 -15.49 26.02
CA THR A 100 -17.39 -14.87 26.22
C THR A 100 -16.75 -14.50 24.88
N ASP A 101 -16.79 -15.42 23.91
CA ASP A 101 -16.26 -15.20 22.55
C ASP A 101 -17.00 -14.03 21.86
N SER A 102 -18.32 -13.93 22.04
CA SER A 102 -19.10 -12.80 21.51
C SER A 102 -18.76 -11.45 22.16
N GLN A 103 -18.42 -11.45 23.45
CA GLN A 103 -18.08 -10.24 24.20
C GLN A 103 -16.66 -9.76 23.90
N GLU A 104 -15.72 -10.67 23.62
CA GLU A 104 -14.35 -10.33 23.27
C GLU A 104 -14.31 -9.42 22.03
N GLY A 105 -15.08 -9.74 21.00
CA GLY A 105 -15.19 -8.89 19.80
C GLY A 105 -15.74 -7.49 20.09
N SER A 106 -16.73 -7.37 20.98
CA SER A 106 -17.27 -6.07 21.41
C SER A 106 -16.24 -5.26 22.20
N LEU A 107 -15.51 -5.91 23.11
CA LEU A 107 -14.45 -5.27 23.89
C LEU A 107 -13.30 -4.79 23.01
N GLU A 108 -12.90 -5.57 22.01
CA GLU A 108 -11.90 -5.13 21.03
C GLU A 108 -12.39 -3.92 20.24
N GLN A 109 -13.64 -3.92 19.78
CA GLN A 109 -14.21 -2.81 19.04
C GLN A 109 -14.26 -1.53 19.87
N ILE A 110 -14.66 -1.63 21.15
CA ILE A 110 -14.65 -0.53 22.11
C ILE A 110 -13.20 -0.08 22.38
N GLY A 111 -12.26 -1.01 22.50
CA GLY A 111 -10.84 -0.69 22.64
C GLY A 111 -10.33 0.17 21.48
N ARG A 112 -10.56 -0.29 20.24
CA ARG A 112 -10.16 0.44 19.02
C ARG A 112 -10.82 1.80 18.92
N SER A 113 -12.11 1.92 19.25
CA SER A 113 -12.80 3.21 19.20
C SER A 113 -12.25 4.19 20.25
N THR A 114 -11.95 3.70 21.47
CA THR A 114 -11.34 4.56 22.51
C THR A 114 -9.94 5.02 22.16
N GLU A 115 -9.14 4.20 21.47
CA GLU A 115 -7.83 4.59 20.98
C GLU A 115 -7.92 5.65 19.88
N ALA A 116 -8.84 5.48 18.94
CA ALA A 116 -9.11 6.46 17.89
C ALA A 116 -9.55 7.81 18.48
N GLU A 117 -10.48 7.81 19.44
CA GLU A 117 -10.93 9.04 20.11
C GLU A 117 -9.80 9.71 20.91
N ARG A 118 -8.92 8.92 21.55
CA ARG A 118 -7.73 9.47 22.23
C ARG A 118 -6.75 10.11 21.24
N ALA A 119 -6.57 9.54 20.06
CA ALA A 119 -5.72 10.14 19.02
C ALA A 119 -6.34 11.45 18.52
N ASN A 120 -7.64 11.45 18.21
CA ASN A 120 -8.39 12.64 17.79
C ASN A 120 -8.31 13.76 18.84
N LEU A 121 -8.44 13.44 20.13
CA LEU A 121 -8.30 14.42 21.21
C LEU A 121 -6.90 15.07 21.22
N ARG A 122 -5.83 14.27 21.02
CA ARG A 122 -4.45 14.80 20.98
C ARG A 122 -4.25 15.72 19.78
N GLU A 123 -4.79 15.35 18.62
CA GLU A 123 -4.75 16.19 17.41
C GLU A 123 -5.49 17.51 17.63
N GLN A 124 -6.69 17.46 18.21
CA GLN A 124 -7.45 18.67 18.55
C GLN A 124 -6.70 19.57 19.52
N GLN A 125 -6.02 19.00 20.52
CA GLN A 125 -5.18 19.77 21.45
C GLN A 125 -3.98 20.42 20.75
N ALA A 126 -3.32 19.69 19.85
CA ALA A 126 -2.22 20.22 19.04
C ALA A 126 -2.70 21.35 18.11
N LEU A 127 -3.85 21.17 17.45
CA LEU A 127 -4.49 22.21 16.63
C LEU A 127 -4.85 23.43 17.47
N GLN A 128 -5.42 23.22 18.65
CA GLN A 128 -5.77 24.32 19.56
C GLN A 128 -4.53 25.10 20.00
N ALA A 129 -3.42 24.42 20.30
CA ALA A 129 -2.15 25.07 20.62
C ALA A 129 -1.60 25.86 19.43
N ALA A 130 -1.59 25.27 18.23
CA ALA A 130 -1.15 25.94 17.00
C ALA A 130 -1.99 27.18 16.69
N LEU A 131 -3.32 27.10 16.84
CA LEU A 131 -4.22 28.23 16.64
C LEU A 131 -4.00 29.34 17.68
N ARG A 132 -3.80 29.00 18.96
CA ARG A 132 -3.45 29.98 20.00
C ARG A 132 -2.14 30.70 19.67
N ASN A 133 -1.10 29.95 19.27
CA ASN A 133 0.18 30.53 18.87
C ASN A 133 0.03 31.46 17.66
N ARG A 134 -0.78 31.07 16.66
CA ARG A 134 -1.06 31.92 15.50
C ARG A 134 -1.80 33.20 15.88
N VAL A 135 -2.82 33.12 16.74
CA VAL A 135 -3.55 34.30 17.23
C VAL A 135 -2.60 35.24 17.99
N GLN A 136 -1.72 34.68 18.82
CA GLN A 136 -0.72 35.47 19.54
C GLN A 136 0.26 36.15 18.57
N SER A 137 0.85 35.40 17.63
CA SER A 137 1.75 35.95 16.61
C SER A 137 1.09 37.02 15.75
N LEU A 138 -0.20 36.86 15.40
CA LEU A 138 -0.95 37.89 14.68
C LEU A 138 -1.17 39.14 15.52
N ARG A 139 -1.46 39.01 16.83
CA ARG A 139 -1.59 40.16 17.74
C ARG A 139 -0.27 40.90 17.88
N GLU A 140 0.81 40.18 18.14
CA GLU A 140 2.17 40.75 18.21
C GLU A 140 2.56 41.39 16.87
N GLY A 141 2.21 40.78 15.73
CA GLY A 141 2.43 41.33 14.41
C GLY A 141 1.61 42.59 14.11
N LEU A 142 0.40 42.71 14.65
CA LEU A 142 -0.42 43.93 14.55
C LEU A 142 0.14 45.05 15.42
N GLU A 143 0.51 44.77 16.66
CA GLU A 143 1.15 45.73 17.56
C GLU A 143 2.46 46.26 16.95
N ASN A 144 3.32 45.36 16.45
CA ASN A 144 4.54 45.73 15.73
C ASN A 144 4.28 46.53 14.44
N ARG A 145 3.10 46.40 13.81
CA ARG A 145 2.72 47.20 12.63
C ARG A 145 2.21 48.57 13.01
N GLU A 146 1.49 48.69 14.12
CA GLU A 146 1.03 49.99 14.66
C GLU A 146 2.22 50.85 15.12
N GLU A 147 3.30 50.24 15.60
CA GLU A 147 4.52 50.94 16.00
C GLU A 147 5.41 51.39 14.82
N LYS A 148 5.28 50.75 13.64
CA LYS A 148 6.13 51.03 12.47
C LYS A 148 5.47 52.02 11.52
N THR A 149 6.26 52.95 10.99
CA THR A 149 5.81 53.87 9.92
C THR A 149 5.67 53.14 8.58
N GLU A 150 4.78 53.60 7.71
CA GLU A 150 4.52 53.00 6.38
C GLU A 150 5.80 52.83 5.54
N ASP A 151 6.73 53.79 5.62
CA ASP A 151 8.03 53.72 4.94
C ASP A 151 8.94 52.59 5.47
N GLN A 152 8.84 52.27 6.76
CA GLN A 152 9.59 51.16 7.36
C GLN A 152 8.98 49.82 6.94
N LEU A 153 7.65 49.73 6.89
CA LEU A 153 6.94 48.55 6.39
C LEU A 153 7.27 48.27 4.91
N ALA A 154 7.30 49.29 4.06
CA ALA A 154 7.67 49.13 2.65
C ALA A 154 9.11 48.61 2.49
N LYS A 155 10.06 49.09 3.31
CA LYS A 155 11.45 48.61 3.31
C LYS A 155 11.57 47.17 3.79
N GLU A 156 10.80 46.78 4.81
CA GLU A 156 10.75 45.39 5.28
C GLU A 156 10.19 44.46 4.22
N ARG A 157 9.10 44.83 3.54
CA ARG A 157 8.56 44.05 2.42
C ARG A 157 9.55 43.88 1.28
N LEU A 158 10.27 44.95 0.93
CA LEU A 158 11.33 44.86 -0.08
C LEU A 158 12.49 43.97 0.39
N ALA A 159 12.83 43.98 1.68
CA ALA A 159 13.84 43.08 2.24
C ALA A 159 13.38 41.62 2.23
N GLU A 160 12.12 41.34 2.57
CA GLU A 160 11.50 40.00 2.48
C GLU A 160 11.54 39.48 1.05
N LEU A 161 11.10 40.28 0.06
CA LEU A 161 11.14 39.90 -1.35
C LEU A 161 12.56 39.66 -1.86
N ARG A 162 13.54 40.46 -1.40
CA ARG A 162 14.95 40.23 -1.72
C ARG A 162 15.46 38.93 -1.10
N GLN A 163 15.12 38.64 0.14
CA GLN A 163 15.51 37.38 0.79
C GLN A 163 14.89 36.16 0.10
N GLN A 164 13.62 36.26 -0.32
CA GLN A 164 12.97 35.20 -1.09
C GLN A 164 13.65 35.01 -2.45
N LYS A 165 13.93 36.10 -3.17
CA LYS A 165 14.70 36.03 -4.42
C LYS A 165 16.06 35.35 -4.21
N ASP A 166 16.83 35.80 -3.22
CA ASP A 166 18.15 35.23 -2.91
C ASP A 166 18.06 33.74 -2.51
N HIS A 167 16.97 33.33 -1.86
CA HIS A 167 16.70 31.94 -1.52
C HIS A 167 16.47 31.10 -2.77
N TRP A 168 15.59 31.55 -3.67
CA TRP A 168 15.30 30.86 -4.92
C TRP A 168 16.52 30.83 -5.86
N ASP A 169 17.32 31.90 -5.91
CA ASP A 169 18.57 31.95 -6.68
C ASP A 169 19.59 30.92 -6.15
N LYS A 170 19.68 30.75 -4.82
CA LYS A 170 20.53 29.72 -4.18
C LYS A 170 20.04 28.30 -4.46
N GLN A 171 18.74 28.07 -4.36
CA GLN A 171 18.16 26.75 -4.66
C GLN A 171 18.33 26.39 -6.14
N THR A 172 18.08 27.33 -7.05
CA THR A 172 18.25 27.13 -8.49
C THR A 172 19.70 26.84 -8.85
N SER A 173 20.66 27.61 -8.33
CA SER A 173 22.08 27.36 -8.57
C SER A 173 22.58 26.05 -7.95
N SER A 174 22.02 25.62 -6.81
CA SER A 174 22.31 24.30 -6.23
C SER A 174 21.76 23.17 -7.10
N LEU A 175 20.51 23.30 -7.56
CA LEU A 175 19.85 22.31 -8.42
C LEU A 175 20.57 22.18 -9.77
N MET A 176 20.96 23.31 -10.38
CA MET A 176 21.68 23.32 -11.65
C MET A 176 23.03 22.60 -11.54
N LYS A 177 23.77 22.81 -10.44
CA LYS A 177 25.02 22.07 -10.17
C LYS A 177 24.80 20.57 -10.00
N GLN A 178 23.73 20.16 -9.31
CA GLN A 178 23.38 18.76 -9.14
C GLN A 178 22.97 18.11 -10.46
N LEU A 179 22.21 18.84 -11.29
CA LEU A 179 21.86 18.41 -12.64
C LEU A 179 23.12 18.26 -13.52
N ASP A 180 24.03 19.23 -13.49
CA ASP A 180 25.28 19.16 -14.24
C ASP A 180 26.13 17.96 -13.83
N TRP A 181 26.22 17.70 -12.53
CA TRP A 181 26.92 16.54 -12.00
C TRP A 181 26.25 15.24 -12.45
N PHE A 182 24.91 15.13 -12.35
CA PHE A 182 24.17 13.97 -12.83
C PHE A 182 24.34 13.72 -14.33
N ILE A 183 24.34 14.79 -15.14
CA ILE A 183 24.57 14.71 -16.58
C ILE A 183 25.99 14.24 -16.89
N GLY A 184 26.98 14.69 -16.12
CA GLY A 184 28.38 14.30 -16.31
C GLY A 184 28.65 12.85 -15.90
N GLU A 185 28.18 12.46 -14.72
CA GLU A 185 28.53 11.18 -14.10
C GLU A 185 27.71 10.01 -14.68
N TYR A 186 26.40 10.20 -14.85
CA TYR A 186 25.50 9.10 -15.22
C TYR A 186 24.97 9.22 -16.64
N LEU A 187 24.45 10.39 -17.00
CA LEU A 187 23.70 10.52 -18.25
C LEU A 187 24.62 10.53 -19.49
N GLY A 188 25.79 11.16 -19.41
CA GLY A 188 26.76 11.27 -20.48
C GLY A 188 27.20 9.93 -21.06
N PRO A 189 27.72 9.00 -20.23
CA PRO A 189 28.10 7.66 -20.67
C PRO A 189 26.93 6.90 -21.29
N MET A 190 25.73 7.02 -20.72
CA MET A 190 24.54 6.34 -21.25
C MET A 190 24.10 6.93 -22.61
N LEU A 191 24.16 8.24 -22.78
CA LEU A 191 23.84 8.91 -24.04
C LEU A 191 24.86 8.56 -25.13
N ALA A 192 26.15 8.55 -24.79
CA ALA A 192 27.20 8.11 -25.70
C ALA A 192 27.01 6.66 -26.14
N ALA A 193 26.60 5.77 -25.23
CA ALA A 193 26.26 4.39 -25.58
C ALA A 193 25.10 4.34 -26.59
N GLU A 194 24.04 5.12 -26.39
CA GLU A 194 22.89 5.16 -27.31
C GLU A 194 23.29 5.68 -28.71
N GLU A 195 24.09 6.74 -28.80
CA GLU A 195 24.62 7.27 -30.07
C GLU A 195 25.47 6.24 -30.82
N LEU A 196 26.24 5.42 -30.09
CA LEU A 196 27.05 4.33 -30.63
C LEU A 196 26.23 3.06 -30.96
N GLY A 197 24.88 3.12 -30.87
CA GLY A 197 23.97 2.03 -31.18
C GLY A 197 23.83 0.98 -30.05
N GLY A 198 24.17 1.39 -28.84
CA GLY A 198 24.05 0.62 -27.60
C GLY A 198 22.65 0.63 -27.01
N PRO A 199 22.51 0.13 -25.77
CA PRO A 199 21.22 0.11 -25.10
C PRO A 199 20.69 1.52 -24.90
N VAL A 200 19.39 1.67 -25.05
CA VAL A 200 18.67 2.93 -24.86
C VAL A 200 18.85 3.40 -23.40
N VAL A 201 19.05 4.72 -23.19
CA VAL A 201 19.27 5.30 -21.85
C VAL A 201 18.16 4.84 -20.88
N GLY A 202 18.55 4.27 -19.73
CA GLY A 202 17.66 3.69 -18.72
C GLY A 202 17.33 2.19 -18.88
N GLY A 203 17.84 1.53 -19.93
CA GLY A 203 17.67 0.09 -20.16
C GLY A 203 18.69 -0.81 -19.44
N LEU A 204 19.88 -0.30 -19.14
CA LEU A 204 20.89 -0.91 -18.26
C LEU A 204 21.21 0.07 -17.12
N MET A 205 21.42 -0.45 -15.90
CA MET A 205 21.65 0.36 -14.70
C MET A 205 23.02 1.05 -14.70
N ASP A 206 24.07 0.37 -15.19
CA ASP A 206 25.43 0.91 -15.22
C ASP A 206 26.11 0.52 -16.55
N ILE A 207 26.71 1.50 -17.24
CA ILE A 207 27.52 1.30 -18.45
C ILE A 207 28.91 1.83 -18.12
N ASP A 208 29.89 0.94 -18.05
CA ASP A 208 31.28 1.32 -17.77
C ASP A 208 31.91 1.97 -19.02
N PRO A 209 32.87 2.91 -18.86
CA PRO A 209 33.57 3.51 -20.00
C PRO A 209 34.31 2.46 -20.86
N ASP A 210 34.69 1.32 -20.28
CA ASP A 210 35.32 0.22 -21.00
C ASP A 210 34.34 -0.49 -21.97
N ASP A 211 33.03 -0.47 -21.66
CA ASP A 211 31.95 -1.05 -22.49
C ASP A 211 31.68 -0.22 -23.75
N LEU A 212 31.89 1.10 -23.70
CA LEU A 212 31.80 1.99 -24.87
C LEU A 212 32.87 1.64 -25.92
N SER A 213 34.06 1.24 -25.48
CA SER A 213 35.19 0.91 -26.35
C SER A 213 35.03 -0.42 -27.10
N ALA A 214 34.29 -1.37 -26.51
CA ALA A 214 34.01 -2.68 -27.11
C ALA A 214 33.01 -2.57 -28.28
N GLY A 215 32.20 -1.50 -28.28
CA GLY A 215 31.19 -1.21 -29.28
C GLY A 215 29.97 -2.13 -29.15
N PHE A 216 28.80 -1.60 -29.51
CA PHE A 216 27.56 -2.36 -29.42
C PHE A 216 27.22 -3.02 -30.76
N SER A 217 26.46 -4.12 -30.69
CA SER A 217 25.81 -4.70 -31.86
C SER A 217 24.52 -3.94 -32.18
N ALA A 218 24.01 -4.03 -33.41
CA ALA A 218 22.75 -3.39 -33.81
C ALA A 218 21.51 -3.83 -32.99
N GLN A 219 21.66 -4.79 -32.08
CA GLN A 219 20.65 -5.22 -31.10
C GLN A 219 20.94 -4.73 -29.67
N GLY A 220 21.83 -3.76 -29.47
CA GLY A 220 22.14 -3.16 -28.16
C GLY A 220 22.95 -4.05 -27.20
N LYS A 221 23.41 -5.24 -27.66
CA LYS A 221 24.26 -6.13 -26.85
C LYS A 221 25.73 -5.76 -27.01
N LEU A 222 26.46 -5.76 -25.89
CA LEU A 222 27.91 -5.63 -25.83
C LEU A 222 28.58 -6.62 -26.78
N LYS A 223 29.39 -6.11 -27.72
CA LYS A 223 30.27 -6.99 -28.49
C LYS A 223 31.38 -7.43 -27.56
N LYS A 224 31.44 -8.72 -27.23
CA LYS A 224 32.61 -9.26 -26.53
C LYS A 224 33.85 -8.93 -27.35
N ALA A 225 34.77 -8.18 -26.75
CA ALA A 225 36.11 -8.01 -27.29
C ALA A 225 36.67 -9.41 -27.56
N LYS A 226 36.92 -9.71 -28.82
CA LYS A 226 37.42 -11.02 -29.23
C LYS A 226 38.89 -11.07 -28.80
N ASP A 227 39.15 -11.68 -27.65
CA ASP A 227 40.49 -12.13 -27.28
C ASP A 227 40.94 -13.15 -28.33
N GLN A 228 41.71 -12.66 -29.28
CA GLN A 228 42.67 -13.31 -30.20
C GLN A 228 42.58 -12.65 -31.59
N PRO A 229 43.64 -11.95 -32.04
CA PRO A 229 43.74 -11.51 -33.42
C PRO A 229 44.03 -12.74 -34.28
N ASP A 230 42.98 -13.35 -34.82
CA ASP A 230 43.10 -14.39 -35.84
C ASP A 230 43.61 -13.73 -37.13
N GLN A 231 44.92 -13.84 -37.35
CA GLN A 231 45.69 -13.13 -38.39
C GLN A 231 45.45 -13.64 -39.83
N ASP A 232 44.41 -14.44 -40.09
CA ASP A 232 44.32 -15.23 -41.33
C ASP A 232 43.13 -14.97 -42.25
N LYS A 233 42.52 -13.78 -42.19
CA LYS A 233 41.64 -13.29 -43.27
C LYS A 233 42.04 -11.91 -43.76
N ARG A 234 43.20 -11.87 -44.43
CA ARG A 234 43.64 -10.77 -45.29
C ARG A 234 42.69 -10.60 -46.47
N GLN A 235 41.61 -9.86 -46.28
CA GLN A 235 41.06 -9.01 -47.33
C GLN A 235 41.44 -7.57 -46.97
N ARG A 236 42.53 -7.12 -47.60
CA ARG A 236 43.00 -5.73 -47.53
C ARG A 236 41.87 -4.84 -48.03
N ARG A 237 41.42 -3.94 -47.15
CA ARG A 237 40.39 -2.94 -47.41
C ARG A 237 40.99 -1.83 -48.29
N LEU A 238 40.17 -1.26 -49.16
CA LEU A 238 40.52 -0.18 -50.08
C LEU A 238 40.74 1.18 -49.39
N ASP A 239 40.81 1.22 -48.05
CA ASP A 239 41.01 2.45 -47.26
C ASP A 239 42.48 2.79 -46.99
N ASP A 240 43.43 1.89 -47.30
CA ASP A 240 44.89 2.16 -47.17
C ASP A 240 45.43 3.14 -48.25
N ILE A 241 44.56 3.75 -49.06
CA ILE A 241 44.92 4.73 -50.10
C ILE A 241 44.82 6.18 -49.59
N TRP A 242 44.19 6.44 -48.44
CA TRP A 242 44.07 7.81 -47.89
C TRP A 242 44.75 7.97 -46.52
N GLY A 243 46.08 8.09 -46.55
CA GLY A 243 46.82 8.92 -45.59
C GLY A 243 47.63 8.19 -44.52
N LEU A 244 48.86 7.77 -44.87
CA LEU A 244 49.95 7.62 -43.91
C LEU A 244 50.37 9.00 -43.39
N GLN A 245 50.25 9.24 -42.10
CA GLN A 245 51.26 10.02 -41.38
C GLN A 245 51.62 9.27 -40.09
N ASP A 246 52.87 8.83 -40.06
CA ASP A 246 53.45 7.97 -39.05
C ASP A 246 53.60 8.63 -37.67
N GLN A 247 53.24 7.81 -36.68
CA GLN A 247 53.95 7.57 -35.42
C GLN A 247 54.07 8.70 -34.37
N GLN A 248 53.30 8.54 -33.28
CA GLN A 248 53.88 8.31 -31.94
C GLN A 248 52.81 7.96 -30.89
N GLY A 249 53.11 6.94 -30.06
CA GLY A 249 52.63 6.88 -28.68
C GLY A 249 51.33 6.13 -28.43
N GLN A 250 51.46 4.82 -28.15
CA GLN A 250 50.45 3.99 -27.49
C GLN A 250 50.14 4.51 -26.06
N THR A 251 49.33 5.57 -25.93
CA THR A 251 48.75 6.03 -24.64
C THR A 251 47.49 6.88 -24.87
N SER A 252 46.61 6.51 -25.81
CA SER A 252 45.47 7.37 -26.20
C SER A 252 44.11 6.68 -26.37
N LYS A 253 43.91 5.46 -25.84
CA LYS A 253 42.56 4.86 -25.86
C LYS A 253 41.65 5.46 -24.78
N ARG A 254 42.09 5.48 -23.52
CA ARG A 254 41.34 6.08 -22.40
C ARG A 254 40.97 7.56 -22.56
N LYS A 255 41.66 8.30 -23.42
CA LYS A 255 41.37 9.73 -23.64
C LYS A 255 40.18 9.92 -24.58
N ARG A 256 40.07 9.10 -25.63
CA ARG A 256 38.94 9.15 -26.59
C ARG A 256 37.60 8.73 -25.97
N ASP A 257 37.63 7.79 -25.02
CA ASP A 257 36.41 7.28 -24.38
C ASP A 257 35.80 8.29 -23.40
N GLY A 258 36.65 9.03 -22.67
CA GLY A 258 36.21 10.20 -21.90
C GLY A 258 35.76 11.36 -22.79
N ASP A 259 36.30 11.48 -24.01
CA ASP A 259 35.93 12.54 -24.94
C ASP A 259 34.50 12.37 -25.49
N GLU A 260 34.05 11.14 -25.81
CA GLU A 260 32.69 10.91 -26.34
C GLU A 260 31.60 11.07 -25.27
N ALA A 261 31.82 10.51 -24.07
CA ALA A 261 30.90 10.71 -22.94
C ALA A 261 30.83 12.18 -22.52
N SER A 262 31.98 12.87 -22.50
CA SER A 262 32.04 14.31 -22.22
C SER A 262 31.37 15.14 -23.31
N ALA A 263 31.51 14.77 -24.59
CA ALA A 263 30.83 15.42 -25.70
C ALA A 263 29.30 15.27 -25.61
N ALA A 264 28.82 14.06 -25.28
CA ALA A 264 27.38 13.81 -25.08
C ALA A 264 26.84 14.57 -23.85
N SER A 265 27.58 14.64 -22.74
CA SER A 265 27.23 15.48 -21.59
C SER A 265 27.19 16.97 -21.95
N ALA A 266 28.16 17.46 -22.73
CA ALA A 266 28.22 18.86 -23.15
C ALA A 266 27.05 19.21 -24.07
N GLU A 267 26.72 18.34 -25.03
CA GLU A 267 25.56 18.51 -25.92
C GLU A 267 24.25 18.53 -25.12
N MET A 268 24.09 17.64 -24.13
CA MET A 268 22.91 17.61 -23.27
C MET A 268 22.78 18.89 -22.43
N ARG A 269 23.89 19.39 -21.86
CA ARG A 269 23.90 20.64 -21.08
C ARG A 269 23.54 21.84 -21.95
N ASP A 270 24.20 21.99 -23.09
CA ASP A 270 23.96 23.09 -24.04
C ASP A 270 22.51 23.09 -24.53
N LEU A 271 21.97 21.92 -24.88
CA LEU A 271 20.56 21.79 -25.28
C LEU A 271 19.61 22.17 -24.13
N THR A 272 19.85 21.72 -22.90
CA THR A 272 19.01 22.10 -21.75
C THR A 272 19.07 23.58 -21.45
N GLU A 273 20.24 24.20 -21.53
CA GLU A 273 20.42 25.64 -21.34
C GLU A 273 19.69 26.45 -22.41
N GLN A 274 19.85 26.07 -23.69
CA GLN A 274 19.14 26.71 -24.79
C GLN A 274 17.62 26.61 -24.63
N LEU A 275 17.11 25.44 -24.22
CA LEU A 275 15.68 25.23 -23.98
C LEU A 275 15.15 26.07 -22.82
N MET A 276 15.89 26.16 -21.70
CA MET A 276 15.52 26.98 -20.54
C MET A 276 15.54 28.48 -20.89
N ASN A 277 16.60 28.95 -21.55
CA ASN A 277 16.72 30.35 -21.96
C ASN A 277 15.61 30.74 -22.94
N LYS A 278 15.29 29.86 -23.90
CA LYS A 278 14.22 30.10 -24.88
C LYS A 278 12.83 30.08 -24.27
N LEU A 279 12.59 29.26 -23.25
CA LEU A 279 11.35 29.30 -22.47
C LEU A 279 11.21 30.65 -21.73
N MET A 280 12.28 31.12 -21.09
CA MET A 280 12.28 32.41 -20.39
C MET A 280 12.09 33.59 -21.35
N GLU A 281 12.74 33.58 -22.52
CA GLU A 281 12.58 34.60 -23.57
C GLU A 281 11.15 34.63 -24.13
N ALA A 282 10.49 33.47 -24.24
CA ALA A 282 9.17 33.36 -24.82
C ALA A 282 8.04 33.89 -23.90
N GLY A 283 8.29 34.05 -22.59
CA GLY A 283 7.36 34.71 -21.66
C GLY A 283 5.94 34.13 -21.64
N GLY A 284 5.77 32.84 -21.94
CA GLY A 284 4.48 32.15 -22.01
C GLY A 284 3.89 31.96 -23.41
N ASP A 285 4.54 32.46 -24.47
CA ASP A 285 4.17 32.14 -25.86
C ASP A 285 4.74 30.78 -26.29
N THR A 286 3.87 29.76 -26.25
CA THR A 286 4.21 28.38 -26.63
C THR A 286 4.68 28.23 -28.08
N SER A 287 4.40 29.19 -28.97
CA SER A 287 4.83 29.15 -30.37
C SER A 287 6.25 29.66 -30.58
N ALA A 288 6.78 30.48 -29.67
CA ALA A 288 8.12 31.07 -29.77
C ALA A 288 9.20 30.27 -29.01
N ALA A 289 8.80 29.34 -28.14
CA ALA A 289 9.69 28.55 -27.27
C ALA A 289 10.39 27.35 -27.96
N TYR A 290 10.44 27.31 -29.30
CA TYR A 290 11.08 26.22 -30.04
C TYR A 290 12.54 26.53 -30.33
N VAL A 291 13.40 25.53 -30.12
CA VAL A 291 14.81 25.50 -30.48
C VAL A 291 15.02 24.62 -31.70
N GLU A 292 15.86 25.05 -32.63
CA GLU A 292 16.23 24.27 -33.81
C GLU A 292 17.41 23.34 -33.47
N ILE A 293 17.23 22.05 -33.73
CA ILE A 293 18.24 21.02 -33.50
C ILE A 293 18.88 20.66 -34.84
N ALA A 294 20.21 20.71 -34.90
CA ALA A 294 20.97 20.47 -36.13
C ALA A 294 20.89 19.01 -36.64
N ARG A 295 20.84 18.04 -35.72
CA ARG A 295 20.78 16.59 -36.00
C ARG A 295 19.86 15.90 -35.00
N GLU A 296 19.30 14.75 -35.36
CA GLU A 296 18.60 13.92 -34.38
C GLU A 296 19.60 13.34 -33.37
N SER A 297 19.67 13.92 -32.17
CA SER A 297 20.54 13.44 -31.10
C SER A 297 19.80 12.61 -30.06
N ALA A 298 20.54 11.70 -29.41
CA ALA A 298 20.09 10.91 -28.27
C ALA A 298 19.63 11.80 -27.11
N ALA A 299 20.26 12.96 -26.91
CA ALA A 299 19.85 13.94 -25.91
C ALA A 299 18.42 14.44 -26.15
N ALA A 300 18.09 14.82 -27.39
CA ALA A 300 16.74 15.26 -27.76
C ALA A 300 15.71 14.13 -27.60
N ARG A 301 16.05 12.90 -28.04
CA ARG A 301 15.17 11.73 -27.86
C ARG A 301 14.94 11.40 -26.40
N PHE A 302 15.98 11.48 -25.57
CA PHE A 302 15.90 11.25 -24.13
C PHE A 302 14.99 12.28 -23.46
N LEU A 303 15.14 13.58 -23.74
CA LEU A 303 14.30 14.64 -23.19
C LEU A 303 12.81 14.47 -23.54
N VAL A 304 12.51 14.02 -24.75
CA VAL A 304 11.13 13.76 -25.18
C VAL A 304 10.57 12.51 -24.51
N ARG A 305 11.37 11.45 -24.39
CA ARG A 305 10.98 10.20 -23.73
C ARG A 305 10.78 10.36 -22.22
N SER A 306 11.59 11.20 -21.58
CA SER A 306 11.44 11.59 -20.17
C SER A 306 10.32 12.62 -19.93
N LYS A 307 9.63 13.05 -21.00
CA LYS A 307 8.52 14.01 -20.98
C LYS A 307 8.92 15.40 -20.46
N VAL A 308 10.18 15.76 -20.58
CA VAL A 308 10.70 17.09 -20.23
C VAL A 308 10.60 18.05 -21.43
N ALA A 309 10.61 17.52 -22.65
CA ALA A 309 10.50 18.29 -23.88
C ALA A 309 9.52 17.65 -24.88
N VAL A 310 9.09 18.42 -25.89
CA VAL A 310 8.14 17.99 -26.92
C VAL A 310 8.58 18.50 -28.28
N PHE A 311 8.61 17.60 -29.28
CA PHE A 311 8.86 17.98 -30.68
C PHE A 311 7.69 18.76 -31.27
N HIS A 312 7.99 19.63 -32.24
CA HIS A 312 6.96 20.31 -33.00
C HIS A 312 6.16 19.28 -33.85
N PRO A 313 4.81 19.30 -33.84
CA PRO A 313 4.00 18.27 -34.51
C PRO A 313 4.25 18.12 -36.02
N LYS A 314 4.79 19.16 -36.66
CA LYS A 314 5.08 19.19 -38.12
C LYS A 314 6.57 19.17 -38.45
N ASP A 315 7.45 19.38 -37.46
CA ASP A 315 8.88 19.53 -37.70
C ASP A 315 9.69 18.85 -36.58
N ALA A 316 10.31 17.71 -36.92
CA ALA A 316 11.12 16.94 -35.98
C ALA A 316 12.45 17.63 -35.59
N ARG A 317 12.82 18.74 -36.26
CA ARG A 317 14.01 19.52 -35.91
C ARG A 317 13.74 20.60 -34.88
N ARG A 318 12.48 20.79 -34.48
CA ARG A 318 12.09 21.82 -33.50
C ARG A 318 11.68 21.17 -32.20
N LEU A 319 12.33 21.56 -31.11
CA LEU A 319 12.09 21.04 -29.77
C LEU A 319 11.76 22.19 -28.82
N ARG A 320 10.77 21.99 -27.95
CA ARG A 320 10.47 22.94 -26.87
C ARG A 320 10.45 22.23 -25.52
N LEU A 321 10.78 22.98 -24.46
CA LEU A 321 10.62 22.51 -23.08
C LEU A 321 9.13 22.49 -22.71
N VAL A 322 8.73 21.53 -21.89
CA VAL A 322 7.43 21.59 -21.20
C VAL A 322 7.51 22.68 -20.14
N ASP A 323 6.53 23.58 -20.13
CA ASP A 323 6.49 24.68 -19.17
C ASP A 323 6.04 24.16 -17.79
N PHE A 324 7.00 24.02 -16.88
CA PHE A 324 6.76 23.61 -15.49
C PHE A 324 6.52 24.81 -14.55
N GLY A 325 6.78 26.04 -15.01
CA GLY A 325 6.70 27.24 -14.18
C GLY A 325 5.35 27.95 -14.26
N ARG A 326 4.54 27.64 -15.26
CA ARG A 326 3.21 28.25 -15.43
C ARG A 326 2.18 27.56 -14.55
N ASP A 327 1.86 28.18 -13.42
CA ASP A 327 0.68 27.85 -12.63
C ASP A 327 -0.53 28.70 -13.08
N LEU A 328 -1.75 28.25 -12.81
CA LEU A 328 -2.99 28.97 -13.16
C LEU A 328 -3.29 30.13 -12.20
N GLU A 329 -2.60 30.20 -11.07
CA GLU A 329 -2.84 31.14 -9.98
C GLU A 329 -1.75 32.22 -9.81
N ASP A 330 -0.64 32.12 -10.58
CA ASP A 330 0.46 33.11 -10.63
C ASP A 330 0.34 34.07 -11.84
#